data_AF-A0A956J9T4-F1
#
_entry.id   AF-A0A956J9T4-F1
#
_cell.length_a   1.000
_cell.length_b   1.000
_cell.length_c   1.000
_cell.angle_alpha   90.00
_cell.angle_beta   90.00
_cell.angle_gamma   90.00
#
_symmetry.space_group_name_H-M   'P 1'
#
loop_
_entity.id
_entity.type
_entity.pdbx_description
1 polymer ?
#
loop_
_entity_poly.entity_id
_entity_poly.type
_entity_poly.pdbx_seq_one_letter_code
_entity_poly.pdbx_strand_id
1 'polypeptide(L)'
;MAKNTAKLLGLALAGASVYGLWNLGQALLGDEQEAGTRHVLNQVWIERLPDGPRDMIGHLIMLDIPEGRIGAAGKSSQWRHMIEMFQYGLEGQRLSVFFPQDRVKAQLKVKSWRCEGEAPEPFELCLEISNGRRSAVFYSMVEWRIEPKDAEGSLDELVQAHPELASVLSDVSMPVAVPQDELDGYVEVDAARVLTGE
;
A
#
# COMPACT_ATOMS: atom_id res chain seq x y z
N MET A 1 58.08 -8.34 13.53
CA MET A 1 56.60 -8.48 13.55
C MET A 1 55.90 -7.12 13.39
N ALA A 2 56.13 -6.39 12.28
CA ALA A 2 55.62 -5.01 12.12
C ALA A 2 54.79 -4.78 10.84
N LYS A 3 54.69 -5.78 9.95
CA LYS A 3 54.02 -5.64 8.64
C LYS A 3 52.53 -6.01 8.64
N ASN A 4 52.04 -6.71 9.66
CA ASN A 4 50.64 -7.17 9.69
C ASN A 4 49.69 -6.15 10.33
N THR A 5 50.18 -5.30 11.24
CA THR A 5 49.37 -4.31 11.97
C THR A 5 48.91 -3.15 11.08
N ALA A 6 49.74 -2.74 10.11
CA ALA A 6 49.40 -1.67 9.16
C ALA A 6 48.29 -2.06 8.17
N LYS A 7 48.17 -3.35 7.82
CA LYS A 7 47.11 -3.83 6.91
C LYS A 7 45.74 -3.92 7.58
N LEU A 8 45.70 -4.18 8.90
CA LEU A 8 44.45 -4.25 9.67
C LEU A 8 43.88 -2.86 9.98
N LEU A 9 44.72 -1.84 10.20
CA LEU A 9 44.26 -0.46 10.43
C LEU A 9 43.66 0.19 9.19
N GLY A 10 44.19 -0.09 7.99
CA GLY A 10 43.64 0.45 6.74
C GLY A 10 42.24 -0.11 6.40
N LEU A 11 41.95 -1.34 6.81
CA LEU A 11 40.67 -2.01 6.55
C LEU A 11 39.56 -1.53 7.51
N ALA A 12 39.91 -1.20 8.75
CA ALA A 12 38.98 -0.63 9.74
C ALA A 12 38.54 0.80 9.38
N LEU A 13 39.44 1.62 8.84
CA LEU A 13 39.12 2.99 8.41
C LEU A 13 38.28 3.04 7.11
N ALA A 14 38.45 2.07 6.20
CA ALA A 14 37.62 1.94 5.01
C ALA A 14 36.21 1.39 5.32
N GLY A 15 36.08 0.49 6.29
CA GLY A 15 34.76 -0.03 6.70
C GLY A 15 33.88 1.02 7.38
N ALA A 16 34.45 1.86 8.25
CA ALA A 16 33.70 2.90 8.96
C ALA A 16 33.18 4.03 8.05
N SER A 17 33.88 4.33 6.96
CA SER A 17 33.50 5.38 6.01
C SER A 17 32.38 4.94 5.06
N VAL A 18 32.35 3.66 4.64
CA VAL A 18 31.25 3.13 3.82
C VAL A 18 29.96 2.99 4.64
N TYR A 19 30.03 2.53 5.89
CA TYR A 19 28.85 2.39 6.76
C TYR A 19 28.28 3.76 7.18
N GLY A 20 29.15 4.73 7.46
CA GLY A 20 28.75 6.10 7.76
C GLY A 20 28.04 6.78 6.59
N LEU A 21 28.54 6.61 5.36
CA LEU A 21 27.93 7.17 4.16
C LEU A 21 26.59 6.51 3.79
N TRP A 22 26.43 5.20 4.03
CA TRP A 22 25.16 4.51 3.79
C TRP A 22 24.04 5.02 4.71
N ASN A 23 24.31 5.14 6.02
CA ASN A 23 23.33 5.67 6.98
C ASN A 23 23.07 7.17 6.79
N LEU A 24 24.08 7.96 6.44
CA LEU A 24 23.90 9.39 6.13
C LEU A 24 23.10 9.57 4.83
N GLY A 25 23.30 8.69 3.85
CA GLY A 25 22.53 8.65 2.61
C GLY A 25 21.06 8.32 2.85
N GLN A 26 20.76 7.35 3.72
CA GLN A 26 19.37 7.06 4.12
C GLN A 26 18.74 8.19 4.95
N ALA A 27 19.50 8.87 5.81
CA ALA A 27 18.96 9.99 6.59
C ALA A 27 18.72 11.27 5.75
N LEU A 28 19.50 11.50 4.68
CA LEU A 28 19.35 12.65 3.79
C LEU A 28 18.38 12.41 2.62
N LEU A 29 18.17 11.15 2.21
CA LEU A 29 17.24 10.77 1.12
C LEU A 29 15.93 10.14 1.64
N GLY A 30 15.88 9.74 2.91
CA GLY A 30 14.74 9.07 3.53
C GLY A 30 13.53 9.98 3.69
N ASP A 31 13.72 11.28 3.94
CA ASP A 31 12.61 12.22 4.13
C ASP A 31 11.72 12.36 2.89
N GLU A 32 12.28 12.38 1.67
CA GLU A 32 11.50 12.43 0.43
C GLU A 32 10.85 11.08 0.10
N GLN A 33 11.51 9.97 0.45
CA GLN A 33 11.03 8.63 0.16
C GLN A 33 9.91 8.18 1.12
N GLU A 34 9.99 8.57 2.39
CA GLU A 34 8.93 8.37 3.39
C GLU A 34 7.74 9.30 3.19
N ALA A 35 7.98 10.56 2.77
CA ALA A 35 6.89 11.49 2.45
C ALA A 35 5.97 10.92 1.36
N GLY A 36 6.56 10.27 0.35
CA GLY A 36 5.85 9.67 -0.77
C GLY A 36 5.05 8.42 -0.43
N THR A 37 5.12 7.84 0.78
CA THR A 37 4.31 6.66 1.14
C THR A 37 3.57 6.76 2.47
N ARG A 38 3.69 7.91 3.14
CA ARG A 38 3.14 8.15 4.49
C ARG A 38 1.66 7.83 4.62
N HIS A 39 0.88 8.06 3.57
CA HIS A 39 -0.58 7.92 3.61
C HIS A 39 -1.08 6.61 2.99
N VAL A 40 -0.20 5.83 2.36
CA VAL A 40 -0.58 4.61 1.59
C VAL A 40 -1.35 3.61 2.46
N LEU A 41 -0.95 3.45 3.71
CA LEU A 41 -1.47 2.43 4.62
C LEU A 41 -2.58 2.96 5.53
N ASN A 42 -3.46 2.05 5.94
CA ASN A 42 -4.53 2.27 6.91
C ASN A 42 -5.47 3.40 6.49
N GLN A 43 -5.82 3.42 5.21
CA GLN A 43 -6.56 4.47 4.55
C GLN A 43 -7.48 3.83 3.51
N VAL A 44 -8.72 4.33 3.40
CA VAL A 44 -9.64 3.93 2.32
C VAL A 44 -9.35 4.75 1.08
N TRP A 45 -9.06 4.09 -0.03
CA TRP A 45 -8.79 4.73 -1.32
C TRP A 45 -9.88 4.38 -2.33
N ILE A 46 -10.39 5.37 -3.07
CA ILE A 46 -11.37 5.16 -4.16
C ILE A 46 -10.96 5.90 -5.43
N GLU A 47 -11.34 5.37 -6.58
CA GLU A 47 -11.04 5.98 -7.88
C GLU A 47 -11.75 7.34 -8.07
N ARG A 48 -12.97 7.46 -7.54
CA ARG A 48 -13.81 8.66 -7.58
C ARG A 48 -15.05 8.44 -6.71
N LEU A 49 -15.80 9.52 -6.46
CA LEU A 49 -17.13 9.40 -5.87
C LEU A 49 -18.10 8.69 -6.84
N PRO A 50 -19.02 7.85 -6.33
CA PRO A 50 -20.03 7.21 -7.15
C PRO A 50 -21.09 8.25 -7.58
N ASP A 51 -21.43 8.26 -8.87
CA ASP A 51 -22.45 9.15 -9.43
C ASP A 51 -23.88 8.66 -9.18
N GLY A 52 -24.02 7.41 -8.71
CA GLY A 52 -25.31 6.80 -8.41
C GLY A 52 -25.18 5.37 -7.86
N PRO A 53 -26.30 4.73 -7.51
CA PRO A 53 -26.30 3.48 -6.76
C PRO A 53 -25.78 2.27 -7.56
N ARG A 54 -25.79 2.34 -8.90
CA ARG A 54 -25.30 1.27 -9.78
C ARG A 54 -23.89 1.51 -10.30
N ASP A 55 -23.31 2.65 -9.91
CA ASP A 55 -22.03 3.06 -10.41
C ASP A 55 -20.92 2.24 -9.78
N MET A 56 -20.11 1.58 -10.61
CA MET A 56 -19.02 0.73 -10.14
C MET A 56 -17.76 1.58 -10.01
N ILE A 57 -17.27 1.74 -8.78
CA ILE A 57 -16.04 2.48 -8.49
C ILE A 57 -14.94 1.55 -8.02
N GLY A 58 -13.71 1.81 -8.47
CA GLY A 58 -12.52 1.14 -7.95
C GLY A 58 -12.25 1.55 -6.50
N HIS A 59 -11.85 0.59 -5.67
CA HIS A 59 -11.44 0.85 -4.30
C HIS A 59 -10.23 -0.01 -3.92
N LEU A 60 -9.45 0.51 -2.97
CA LEU A 60 -8.25 -0.10 -2.44
C LEU A 60 -8.12 0.22 -0.96
N ILE A 61 -7.84 -0.80 -0.16
CA ILE A 61 -7.56 -0.66 1.27
C ILE A 61 -6.33 -1.51 1.54
N MET A 62 -5.36 -0.97 2.29
CA MET A 62 -4.18 -1.69 2.74
C MET A 62 -4.02 -1.47 4.23
N LEU A 63 -4.08 -2.54 5.01
CA LEU A 63 -4.05 -2.52 6.46
C LEU A 63 -2.75 -3.14 6.98
N ASP A 64 -2.10 -2.40 7.88
CA ASP A 64 -0.93 -2.85 8.65
C ASP A 64 -1.38 -3.12 10.09
N ILE A 65 -1.94 -4.30 10.31
CA ILE A 65 -2.52 -4.77 11.59
C ILE A 65 -1.54 -5.67 12.34
N PRO A 66 -1.70 -5.89 13.66
CA PRO A 66 -0.80 -6.75 14.44
C PRO A 66 -0.62 -8.17 13.87
N GLU A 67 -1.65 -8.71 13.23
CA GLU A 67 -1.69 -10.05 12.66
C GLU A 67 -0.98 -10.15 11.30
N GLY A 68 -0.71 -9.01 10.64
CA GLY A 68 -0.03 -8.98 9.35
C GLY A 68 -0.44 -7.82 8.44
N ARG A 69 0.01 -7.91 7.20
CA ARG A 69 -0.24 -6.90 6.15
C ARG A 69 -1.18 -7.44 5.10
N ILE A 70 -2.41 -6.96 5.16
CA ILE A 70 -3.51 -7.42 4.30
C ILE A 70 -4.11 -6.23 3.56
N GLY A 71 -4.55 -6.45 2.35
CA GLY A 71 -5.27 -5.45 1.57
C GLY A 71 -6.44 -6.05 0.85
N ALA A 72 -7.32 -5.18 0.39
CA ALA A 72 -8.46 -5.50 -0.44
C ALA A 72 -8.49 -4.51 -1.60
N ALA A 73 -8.65 -5.01 -2.82
CA ALA A 73 -8.83 -4.20 -4.01
C ALA A 73 -10.01 -4.73 -4.81
N GLY A 74 -10.68 -3.84 -5.53
CA GLY A 74 -11.83 -4.28 -6.28
C GLY A 74 -12.63 -3.15 -6.89
N LYS A 75 -13.83 -3.51 -7.36
CA LYS A 75 -14.84 -2.57 -7.81
C LYS A 75 -16.15 -2.85 -7.10
N SER A 76 -16.79 -1.81 -6.58
CA SER A 76 -18.06 -1.92 -5.85
C SER A 76 -19.06 -0.85 -6.29
N SER A 77 -20.33 -1.18 -6.15
CA SER A 77 -21.50 -0.30 -6.23
C SER A 77 -22.46 -0.68 -5.09
N GLN A 78 -23.61 0.00 -4.95
CA GLN A 78 -24.60 -0.39 -3.94
C GLN A 78 -25.15 -1.82 -4.13
N TRP A 79 -25.07 -2.38 -5.35
CA TRP A 79 -25.73 -3.65 -5.68
C TRP A 79 -24.78 -4.79 -6.01
N ARG A 80 -23.52 -4.49 -6.32
CA ARG A 80 -22.54 -5.46 -6.78
C ARG A 80 -21.17 -5.10 -6.27
N HIS A 81 -20.52 -6.10 -5.67
CA HIS A 81 -19.19 -6.00 -5.09
C HIS A 81 -18.31 -7.07 -5.74
N MET A 82 -17.12 -6.67 -6.16
CA MET A 82 -16.08 -7.56 -6.68
C MET A 82 -14.81 -7.20 -5.93
N ILE A 83 -14.52 -7.96 -4.88
CA ILE A 83 -13.43 -7.68 -3.94
C ILE A 83 -12.47 -8.85 -3.98
N GLU A 84 -11.19 -8.54 -4.09
CA GLU A 84 -10.12 -9.51 -3.99
C GLU A 84 -9.19 -9.10 -2.85
N MET A 85 -8.97 -10.05 -1.93
CA MET A 85 -8.06 -9.87 -0.82
C MET A 85 -6.66 -10.30 -1.21
N PHE A 86 -5.67 -9.55 -0.75
CA PHE A 86 -4.26 -9.83 -0.99
C PHE A 86 -3.44 -9.58 0.28
N GLN A 87 -2.28 -10.21 0.35
CA GLN A 87 -1.23 -9.79 1.27
C GLN A 87 -0.27 -8.86 0.55
N TYR A 88 0.44 -8.03 1.31
CA TYR A 88 1.41 -7.13 0.70
C TYR A 88 2.66 -6.89 1.54
N GLY A 89 3.72 -6.48 0.84
CA GLY A 89 4.92 -5.90 1.42
C GLY A 89 5.15 -4.52 0.82
N LEU A 90 5.46 -3.54 1.66
CA LEU A 90 5.81 -2.18 1.24
C LEU A 90 7.24 -1.88 1.67
N GLU A 91 8.09 -1.54 0.70
CA GLU A 91 9.51 -1.19 0.90
C GLU A 91 9.82 0.08 0.09
N GLY A 92 9.89 1.22 0.80
CA GLY A 92 9.89 2.54 0.15
C GLY A 92 8.66 2.66 -0.76
N GLN A 93 8.87 3.04 -2.02
CA GLN A 93 7.79 3.15 -3.03
C GLN A 93 7.47 1.83 -3.76
N ARG A 94 8.04 0.69 -3.33
CA ARG A 94 7.80 -0.60 -3.97
C ARG A 94 6.77 -1.40 -3.17
N LEU A 95 5.62 -1.62 -3.78
CA LEU A 95 4.54 -2.46 -3.26
C LEU A 95 4.60 -3.83 -3.93
N SER A 96 4.79 -4.88 -3.14
CA SER A 96 4.65 -6.28 -3.58
C SER A 96 3.30 -6.79 -3.10
N VAL A 97 2.46 -7.28 -4.00
CA VAL A 97 1.12 -7.80 -3.69
C VAL A 97 1.05 -9.29 -4.01
N PHE A 98 0.33 -10.04 -3.18
CA PHE A 98 0.21 -11.50 -3.25
C PHE A 98 -1.27 -11.89 -3.11
N PHE A 99 -1.82 -12.48 -4.15
CA PHE A 99 -3.23 -12.86 -4.26
C PHE A 99 -3.38 -14.36 -4.02
N PRO A 100 -3.86 -14.79 -2.83
CA PRO A 100 -3.84 -16.21 -2.46
C PRO A 100 -4.75 -17.09 -3.30
N GLN A 101 -5.89 -16.53 -3.74
CA GLN A 101 -6.89 -17.25 -4.52
C GLN A 101 -6.33 -17.75 -5.85
N ASP A 102 -5.63 -16.88 -6.58
CA ASP A 102 -5.06 -17.18 -7.89
C ASP A 102 -3.59 -17.62 -7.81
N ARG A 103 -2.98 -17.55 -6.61
CA ARG A 103 -1.55 -17.79 -6.37
C ARG A 103 -0.67 -16.93 -7.26
N VAL A 104 -1.01 -15.65 -7.30
CA VAL A 104 -0.38 -14.67 -8.18
C VAL A 104 0.34 -13.61 -7.36
N LYS A 105 1.53 -13.20 -7.81
CA LYS A 105 2.27 -12.07 -7.21
C LYS A 105 2.58 -11.00 -8.23
N ALA A 106 2.59 -9.75 -7.78
CA ALA A 106 2.84 -8.58 -8.60
C ALA A 106 3.68 -7.55 -7.85
N GLN A 107 4.47 -6.76 -8.60
CA GLN A 107 5.22 -5.63 -8.07
C GLN A 107 4.75 -4.34 -8.70
N LEU A 108 4.57 -3.33 -7.86
CA LEU A 108 4.00 -2.03 -8.18
C LEU A 108 4.87 -0.93 -7.58
N LYS A 109 4.86 0.22 -8.24
CA LYS A 109 5.32 1.49 -7.68
C LYS A 109 4.12 2.21 -7.08
N VAL A 110 4.28 2.74 -5.88
CA VAL A 110 3.26 3.52 -5.19
C VAL A 110 3.80 4.86 -4.75
N LYS A 111 2.96 5.89 -4.84
CA LYS A 111 3.25 7.24 -4.37
C LYS A 111 1.97 7.86 -3.82
N SER A 112 1.98 8.29 -2.57
CA SER A 112 0.93 9.08 -1.94
C SER A 112 1.39 10.53 -1.70
N TRP A 113 0.51 11.50 -1.91
CA TRP A 113 0.75 12.92 -1.62
C TRP A 113 -0.55 13.63 -1.24
N ARG A 114 -0.45 14.86 -0.74
CA ARG A 114 -1.63 15.74 -0.60
C ARG A 114 -1.99 16.29 -1.96
N CYS A 115 -3.27 16.22 -2.34
CA CYS A 115 -3.69 16.59 -3.69
C CYS A 115 -3.56 18.08 -3.99
N GLU A 116 -3.62 18.98 -2.99
CA GLU A 116 -3.44 20.44 -3.16
C GLU A 116 -4.28 21.08 -4.30
N GLY A 117 -5.49 20.58 -4.53
CA GLY A 117 -6.41 21.06 -5.57
C GLY A 117 -6.32 20.33 -6.91
N GLU A 118 -5.46 19.31 -7.04
CA GLU A 118 -5.39 18.42 -8.21
C GLU A 118 -6.58 17.46 -8.28
N ALA A 119 -7.18 17.11 -7.14
CA ALA A 119 -8.29 16.18 -7.05
C ALA A 119 -9.64 16.90 -6.94
N PRO A 120 -10.74 16.26 -7.39
CA PRO A 120 -12.09 16.73 -7.11
C PRO A 120 -12.32 16.87 -5.60
N GLU A 121 -13.04 17.92 -5.17
CA GLU A 121 -13.56 17.96 -3.81
C GLU A 121 -14.46 16.73 -3.56
N PRO A 122 -14.41 16.11 -2.37
CA PRO A 122 -13.73 16.54 -1.13
C PRO A 122 -12.33 15.92 -0.90
N PHE A 123 -11.68 15.35 -1.92
CA PHE A 123 -10.45 14.58 -1.71
C PHE A 123 -9.24 15.43 -1.34
N GLU A 124 -8.49 14.98 -0.33
CA GLU A 124 -7.32 15.67 0.20
C GLU A 124 -6.02 14.91 -0.06
N LEU A 125 -6.12 13.58 -0.24
CA LEU A 125 -5.01 12.66 -0.42
C LEU A 125 -5.12 11.97 -1.78
N CYS A 126 -3.98 11.87 -2.46
CA CYS A 126 -3.84 11.26 -3.77
C CYS A 126 -2.88 10.09 -3.65
N LEU A 127 -3.20 8.99 -4.33
CA LEU A 127 -2.38 7.78 -4.41
C LEU A 127 -2.24 7.36 -5.87
N GLU A 128 -1.02 7.36 -6.39
CA GLU A 128 -0.70 6.74 -7.67
C GLU A 128 -0.15 5.35 -7.46
N ILE A 129 -0.65 4.41 -8.25
CA ILE A 129 -0.14 3.04 -8.35
C ILE A 129 0.21 2.76 -9.80
N SER A 130 1.42 2.27 -10.04
CA SER A 130 1.93 2.03 -11.40
C SER A 130 2.69 0.72 -11.50
N ASN A 131 2.53 0.01 -12.62
CA ASN A 131 3.35 -1.16 -12.98
C ASN A 131 4.47 -0.79 -13.98
N GLY A 132 4.68 0.50 -14.24
CA GLY A 132 5.63 1.01 -15.24
C GLY A 132 5.10 1.05 -16.67
N ARG A 133 3.95 0.43 -16.96
CA ARG A 133 3.26 0.50 -18.27
C ARG A 133 1.96 1.31 -18.18
N ARG A 134 1.24 1.15 -17.08
CA ARG A 134 -0.04 1.77 -16.76
C ARG A 134 0.04 2.31 -15.33
N SER A 135 -0.70 3.38 -15.08
CA SER A 135 -0.92 3.91 -13.74
C SER A 135 -2.41 4.11 -13.49
N ALA A 136 -2.79 4.02 -12.22
CA ALA A 136 -4.10 4.37 -11.71
C ALA A 136 -3.91 5.36 -10.55
N VAL A 137 -4.82 6.33 -10.46
CA VAL A 137 -4.87 7.29 -9.35
C VAL A 137 -6.10 6.99 -8.53
N PHE A 138 -5.90 6.90 -7.22
CA PHE A 138 -6.95 6.80 -6.23
C PHE A 138 -6.90 8.02 -5.31
N TYR A 139 -8.01 8.29 -4.68
CA TYR A 139 -8.22 9.44 -3.81
C TYR A 139 -8.73 9.00 -2.45
N SER A 140 -8.42 9.80 -1.44
CA SER A 140 -8.89 9.62 -0.07
C SER A 140 -9.09 10.97 0.61
N MET A 141 -9.87 10.97 1.68
CA MET A 141 -9.94 12.07 2.66
C MET A 141 -9.03 11.77 3.85
N VAL A 142 -8.57 12.80 4.58
CA VAL A 142 -7.74 12.58 5.78
C VAL A 142 -8.51 11.82 6.86
N GLU A 143 -9.83 12.02 6.93
CA GLU A 143 -10.71 11.37 7.90
C GLU A 143 -11.00 9.90 7.59
N TRP A 144 -10.76 9.43 6.37
CA TRP A 144 -10.98 8.02 5.97
C TRP A 144 -9.90 7.05 6.45
N ARG A 145 -9.31 7.37 7.59
CA ARG A 145 -8.23 6.63 8.21
C ARG A 145 -8.81 5.48 9.02
N ILE A 146 -8.16 4.33 8.94
CA ILE A 146 -8.53 3.13 9.70
C ILE A 146 -7.52 3.00 10.85
N GLU A 147 -7.98 2.78 12.08
CA GLU A 147 -7.08 2.51 13.19
C GLU A 147 -6.72 1.03 13.23
N PRO A 148 -5.43 0.64 13.12
CA PRO A 148 -5.07 -0.78 13.00
C PRO A 148 -5.39 -1.63 14.23
N LYS A 149 -5.51 -1.00 15.40
CA LYS A 149 -5.82 -1.68 16.66
C LYS A 149 -7.32 -1.91 16.85
N ASP A 150 -8.14 -1.20 16.09
CA ASP A 150 -9.59 -1.28 16.11
C ASP A 150 -10.12 -1.10 14.69
N ALA A 151 -9.69 -2.00 13.79
CA ALA A 151 -10.03 -1.90 12.39
C ALA A 151 -11.55 -2.03 12.17
N GLU A 152 -12.20 -2.95 12.89
CA GLU A 152 -13.65 -3.16 12.82
C GLU A 152 -14.42 -1.93 13.32
N GLY A 153 -14.07 -1.39 14.49
CA GLY A 153 -14.69 -0.16 15.01
C GLY A 153 -14.48 1.04 14.09
N SER A 154 -13.27 1.22 13.56
CA SER A 154 -12.96 2.31 12.63
C SER A 154 -13.78 2.22 11.33
N LEU A 155 -13.95 1.01 10.79
CA LEU A 155 -14.75 0.79 9.59
C LEU A 155 -16.23 1.10 9.85
N ASP A 156 -16.77 0.66 10.99
CA ASP A 156 -18.16 0.94 11.37
C ASP A 156 -18.43 2.44 11.56
N GLU A 157 -17.49 3.17 12.17
CA GLU A 157 -17.55 4.63 12.29
C GLU A 157 -17.53 5.32 10.92
N LEU A 158 -16.66 4.86 10.01
CA LEU A 158 -16.59 5.40 8.65
C LEU A 158 -17.90 5.18 7.87
N VAL A 159 -18.51 3.99 7.99
CA VAL A 159 -19.81 3.71 7.35
C VAL A 159 -20.92 4.61 7.91
N GLN A 160 -20.91 4.90 9.20
CA GLN A 160 -21.90 5.78 9.83
C GLN A 160 -21.71 7.24 9.40
N ALA A 161 -20.47 7.71 9.33
CA ALA A 161 -20.14 9.08 8.92
C ALA A 161 -20.33 9.30 7.41
N HIS A 162 -20.03 8.28 6.60
CA HIS A 162 -20.04 8.31 5.14
C HIS A 162 -20.86 7.13 4.57
N PRO A 163 -22.21 7.21 4.57
CA PRO A 163 -23.07 6.15 4.06
C PRO A 163 -22.79 5.75 2.61
N GLU A 164 -22.23 6.66 1.81
CA GLU A 164 -21.78 6.41 0.44
C GLU A 164 -20.66 5.35 0.35
N LEU A 165 -19.87 5.17 1.42
CA LEU A 165 -18.82 4.16 1.50
C LEU A 165 -19.30 2.80 1.99
N ALA A 166 -20.55 2.68 2.47
CA ALA A 166 -21.07 1.44 3.03
C ALA A 166 -20.85 0.24 2.09
N SER A 167 -21.05 0.46 0.78
CA SER A 167 -20.86 -0.55 -0.27
C SER A 167 -19.40 -0.98 -0.50
N VAL A 168 -18.43 -0.16 -0.11
CA VAL A 168 -17.00 -0.45 -0.23
C VAL A 168 -16.52 -1.24 0.98
N LEU A 169 -17.07 -0.95 2.16
CA LEU A 169 -16.54 -1.43 3.44
C LEU A 169 -17.28 -2.65 4.00
N SER A 170 -18.52 -2.92 3.59
CA SER A 170 -19.37 -3.98 4.16
C SER A 170 -18.85 -5.41 4.00
N ASP A 171 -17.95 -5.64 3.03
CA ASP A 171 -17.44 -6.96 2.68
C ASP A 171 -15.96 -7.16 3.08
N VAL A 172 -15.35 -6.19 3.76
CA VAL A 172 -13.95 -6.29 4.23
C VAL A 172 -13.92 -7.11 5.52
N SER A 173 -14.15 -8.42 5.41
CA SER A 173 -13.88 -9.35 6.51
C SER A 173 -12.37 -9.64 6.57
N MET A 174 -11.72 -9.40 7.70
CA MET A 174 -10.27 -9.58 7.83
C MET A 174 -9.87 -11.06 7.63
N PRO A 175 -9.10 -11.41 6.60
CA PRO A 175 -8.62 -12.76 6.40
C PRO A 175 -7.50 -13.09 7.39
N VAL A 176 -7.39 -14.36 7.76
CA VAL A 176 -6.25 -14.90 8.51
C VAL A 176 -4.99 -14.77 7.63
N ALA A 177 -3.92 -14.17 8.17
CA ALA A 177 -2.65 -14.04 7.46
C ALA A 177 -2.11 -15.42 7.01
N VAL A 178 -1.61 -15.51 5.78
CA VAL A 178 -1.02 -16.76 5.27
C VAL A 178 0.47 -16.79 5.66
N PRO A 179 0.98 -17.91 6.21
CA PRO A 179 2.40 -18.07 6.52
C PRO A 179 3.32 -17.85 5.31
N GLN A 180 4.52 -17.27 5.55
CA GLN A 180 5.47 -16.93 4.48
C GLN A 180 5.98 -18.14 3.68
N ASP A 181 5.98 -19.34 4.26
CA ASP A 181 6.43 -20.58 3.62
C ASP A 181 5.47 -21.10 2.53
N GLU A 182 4.22 -20.63 2.49
CA GLU A 182 3.30 -20.94 1.40
C GLU A 182 3.47 -20.03 0.16
N LEU A 183 4.31 -18.99 0.23
CA LEU A 183 4.51 -18.03 -0.87
C LEU A 183 5.38 -18.56 -2.03
N ASP A 184 6.07 -19.69 -1.85
CA ASP A 184 6.99 -20.27 -2.84
C ASP A 184 6.27 -20.83 -4.09
N GLY A 185 4.94 -20.99 -4.04
CA GLY A 185 4.12 -21.51 -5.15
C GLY A 185 3.52 -20.46 -6.09
N TYR A 186 3.84 -19.17 -5.91
CA TYR A 186 3.15 -18.07 -6.62
C TYR A 186 3.79 -17.73 -7.97
N VAL A 187 2.93 -17.51 -8.98
CA VAL A 187 3.34 -17.09 -10.33
C VAL A 187 3.42 -15.57 -10.41
N GLU A 188 4.51 -15.03 -10.99
CA GLU A 188 4.61 -13.60 -11.30
C GLU A 188 3.71 -13.24 -12.48
N VAL A 189 2.87 -12.23 -12.30
CA VAL A 189 2.05 -11.70 -13.40
C VAL A 189 2.20 -10.20 -13.56
N ASP A 190 1.72 -9.69 -14.69
CA ASP A 190 1.59 -8.25 -14.92
C ASP A 190 0.56 -7.64 -13.96
N ALA A 191 1.02 -6.72 -13.13
CA ALA A 191 0.29 -6.16 -12.00
C ALA A 191 -0.95 -5.32 -12.38
N ALA A 192 -1.06 -4.86 -13.63
CA ALA A 192 -2.25 -4.12 -14.08
C ALA A 192 -3.52 -4.98 -14.05
N ARG A 193 -3.40 -6.26 -14.43
CA ARG A 193 -4.53 -7.21 -14.44
C ARG A 193 -5.15 -7.35 -13.05
N VAL A 194 -4.28 -7.31 -12.06
CA VAL A 194 -4.55 -7.76 -10.70
C VAL A 194 -5.29 -6.71 -9.87
N LEU A 195 -4.95 -5.42 -10.01
CA LEU A 195 -5.64 -4.37 -9.25
C LEU A 195 -6.83 -3.74 -9.97
N THR A 196 -6.90 -3.84 -11.30
CA THR A 196 -7.94 -3.16 -12.09
C THR A 196 -9.04 -4.10 -12.59
N GLY A 197 -8.84 -5.42 -12.46
CA GLY A 197 -9.78 -6.45 -12.89
C GLY A 197 -10.00 -6.51 -14.40
N GLU A 198 -9.03 -6.05 -15.21
CA GLU A 198 -9.05 -6.13 -16.68
C GLU A 198 -8.46 -7.44 -17.22
#